data_AF-A0A950KNY8-F1
#
_entry.id   AF-A0A950KNY8-F1
#
_cell.length_a   1.000
_cell.length_b   1.000
_cell.length_c   1.000
_cell.angle_alpha   90.00
_cell.angle_beta   90.00
_cell.angle_gamma   90.00
#
_symmetry.space_group_name_H-M   'P 1'
#
loop_
_entity.id
_entity.type
_entity.pdbx_description
1 polymer ?
#
loop_
_entity_poly.entity_id
_entity_poly.type
_entity_poly.pdbx_seq_one_letter_code
_entity_poly.pdbx_strand_id
1 'polypeptide(L)'
;MSLRSYRGHPVIVTFIDPVCRNLCPLQAKVLDQAVREMPVSRRPAILAVSVDVYADTRADLLRDFRKWELVRQWRWAVGSRARLTAVWRSYKIAVAVSRVKVRGTTITSITHTSAAYIVDRTGHERALFLWPFYPQDVVHVLRQLPS
;
A
#
# COMPACT_ATOMS: atom_id res chain seq x y z
N MET A 1 -9.53 1.63 -11.31
CA MET A 1 -9.74 2.52 -10.15
C MET A 1 -8.75 3.67 -10.24
N SER A 2 -9.11 4.90 -9.87
CA SER A 2 -8.18 6.04 -9.91
C SER A 2 -8.28 6.86 -8.62
N LEU A 3 -7.26 7.63 -8.27
CA LEU A 3 -7.31 8.52 -7.10
C LEU A 3 -8.47 9.53 -7.16
N ARG A 4 -8.94 9.88 -8.37
CA ARG A 4 -10.12 10.74 -8.55
C ARG A 4 -11.38 10.16 -7.90
N SER A 5 -11.48 8.83 -7.79
CA SER A 5 -12.59 8.14 -7.13
C SER A 5 -12.62 8.37 -5.62
N TYR A 6 -11.59 8.98 -5.04
CA TYR A 6 -11.50 9.31 -3.62
C TYR A 6 -11.52 10.82 -3.35
N ARG A 7 -11.81 11.65 -4.37
CA ARG A 7 -11.96 13.10 -4.15
C ARG A 7 -12.96 13.36 -3.03
N GLY A 8 -12.61 14.29 -2.15
CA GLY A 8 -13.39 14.58 -0.94
C GLY A 8 -12.98 13.79 0.29
N HIS A 9 -12.10 12.78 0.18
CA HIS A 9 -11.57 12.02 1.33
C HIS A 9 -10.06 11.84 1.22
N PRO A 10 -9.32 11.87 2.34
CA PRO A 10 -7.91 11.52 2.35
C PRO A 10 -7.71 10.02 2.05
N VAL A 11 -6.58 9.70 1.42
CA VAL A 11 -6.19 8.33 1.06
C VAL A 11 -4.75 8.09 1.48
N ILE A 12 -4.51 6.90 2.01
CA ILE A 12 -3.16 6.37 2.20
C ILE A 12 -2.80 5.57 0.95
N VAL A 13 -1.78 5.98 0.20
CA VAL A 13 -1.26 5.21 -0.94
C VAL A 13 -0.03 4.44 -0.49
N THR A 14 -0.05 3.11 -0.62
CA THR A 14 1.05 2.24 -0.20
C THR A 14 1.39 1.25 -1.32
N PHE A 15 2.61 0.71 -1.30
CA PHE A 15 3.15 -0.15 -2.35
C PHE A 15 3.45 -1.52 -1.76
N ILE A 16 2.67 -2.53 -2.16
CA ILE A 16 2.62 -3.83 -1.49
C ILE A 16 2.69 -4.95 -2.51
N ASP A 17 3.47 -5.98 -2.18
CA ASP A 17 3.43 -7.28 -2.85
C ASP A 17 2.39 -8.17 -2.12
N PRO A 18 1.31 -8.61 -2.80
CA PRO A 18 0.22 -9.40 -2.20
C PRO A 18 0.68 -10.77 -1.68
N VAL A 19 1.79 -11.31 -2.17
CA VAL A 19 2.30 -12.62 -1.77
C VAL A 19 3.49 -12.54 -0.81
N CYS A 20 3.98 -11.34 -0.52
CA CYS A 20 5.09 -11.10 0.40
C CYS A 20 4.83 -11.72 1.79
N ARG A 21 5.88 -12.28 2.39
CA ARG A 21 5.82 -12.94 3.70
C ARG A 21 6.75 -12.32 4.75
N ASN A 22 7.29 -11.14 4.45
CA ASN A 22 8.26 -10.47 5.30
C ASN A 22 7.79 -9.06 5.68
N LEU A 23 8.21 -8.03 4.97
CA LEU A 23 8.00 -6.63 5.37
C LEU A 23 6.58 -6.11 5.11
N CYS A 24 5.92 -6.52 4.01
CA CYS A 24 4.58 -6.04 3.66
C CYS A 24 3.53 -6.30 4.76
N PRO A 25 3.45 -7.51 5.37
CA PRO A 25 2.55 -7.76 6.51
C PRO A 25 2.77 -6.81 7.70
N LEU A 26 4.03 -6.48 8.00
CA LEU A 26 4.37 -5.58 9.12
C LEU A 26 3.93 -4.15 8.84
N GLN A 27 4.22 -3.64 7.64
CA GLN A 27 3.75 -2.33 7.20
C GLN A 27 2.21 -2.28 7.16
N ALA A 28 1.55 -3.34 6.71
CA ALA A 28 0.09 -3.41 6.69
C ALA A 28 -0.52 -3.34 8.09
N LYS A 29 0.07 -4.00 9.10
CA LYS A 29 -0.38 -3.92 10.49
C LYS A 29 -0.22 -2.51 11.08
N VAL A 30 0.87 -1.81 10.75
CA VAL A 30 1.06 -0.40 11.16
C VAL A 30 -0.05 0.49 10.60
N LEU A 31 -0.37 0.35 9.31
CA LEU A 31 -1.42 1.13 8.65
C LEU A 31 -2.82 0.76 9.14
N ASP A 32 -3.08 -0.53 9.40
CA ASP A 32 -4.31 -1.01 10.03
C ASP A 32 -4.55 -0.34 11.38
N GLN A 33 -3.52 -0.29 12.23
CA GLN A 33 -3.61 0.35 13.53
C GLN A 33 -3.90 1.85 13.39
N ALA A 34 -3.18 2.55 12.52
CA ALA A 34 -3.42 3.98 12.27
C ALA A 34 -4.86 4.27 11.82
N VAL A 35 -5.42 3.43 10.92
CA VAL A 35 -6.80 3.56 10.49
C VAL A 35 -7.79 3.23 11.61
N ARG A 36 -7.51 2.24 12.47
CA ARG A 36 -8.39 1.90 13.60
C ARG A 36 -8.47 3.03 14.64
N GLU A 37 -7.39 3.76 14.85
CA GLU A 37 -7.29 4.91 15.76
C GLU A 37 -8.03 6.17 15.26
N MET A 38 -8.41 6.22 13.98
CA MET A 38 -9.24 7.29 13.43
C MET A 38 -10.73 7.07 13.71
N PRO A 39 -11.51 8.14 13.99
CA PRO A 39 -12.97 8.06 14.10
C PRO A 39 -13.57 7.39 12.85
N VAL A 40 -14.59 6.56 13.00
CA VAL A 40 -15.16 5.74 11.90
C VAL A 40 -15.50 6.59 10.66
N SER A 41 -16.07 7.78 10.86
CA SER A 41 -16.43 8.73 9.79
C SER A 41 -15.23 9.38 9.09
N ARG A 42 -14.03 9.30 9.67
CA ARG A 42 -12.79 9.91 9.16
C ARG A 42 -11.72 8.87 8.79
N ARG A 43 -12.06 7.57 8.78
CA ARG A 43 -11.10 6.51 8.39
C ARG A 43 -10.76 6.63 6.91
N PRO A 44 -9.49 6.91 6.54
CA PRO A 44 -9.10 7.01 5.15
C PRO A 44 -9.16 5.65 4.46
N ALA A 45 -9.32 5.65 3.13
CA ALA A 45 -9.05 4.45 2.34
C ALA A 45 -7.54 4.16 2.33
N ILE A 46 -7.16 2.89 2.26
CA ILE A 46 -5.79 2.47 1.99
C ILE A 46 -5.75 1.88 0.58
N LEU A 47 -5.07 2.57 -0.33
CA LEU A 47 -4.86 2.13 -1.70
C LEU A 47 -3.52 1.38 -1.79
N ALA A 48 -3.60 0.05 -1.86
CA ALA A 48 -2.44 -0.82 -2.04
C ALA A 48 -2.13 -0.97 -3.53
N VAL A 49 -1.12 -0.26 -4.02
CA VAL A 49 -0.61 -0.40 -5.38
C VAL A 49 0.27 -1.64 -5.45
N SER A 50 -0.09 -2.59 -6.32
CA SER A 50 0.75 -3.79 -6.48
C SER A 50 2.11 -3.43 -7.06
N VAL A 51 3.16 -3.98 -6.46
CA VAL A 51 4.53 -3.99 -7.02
C VAL A 51 4.86 -5.33 -7.69
N ASP A 52 4.05 -6.36 -7.47
CA ASP A 52 4.17 -7.65 -8.15
C ASP A 52 3.19 -7.73 -9.32
N VAL A 53 3.73 -7.67 -10.54
CA VAL A 53 2.96 -7.78 -11.78
C VAL A 53 2.67 -9.23 -12.18
N TYR A 54 3.21 -10.20 -11.43
CA TYR A 54 3.03 -11.63 -11.66
C TYR A 54 2.00 -12.25 -10.69
N ALA A 55 1.66 -11.55 -9.60
CA ALA A 55 0.68 -11.98 -8.60
C ALA A 55 -0.57 -11.08 -8.62
N ASP A 56 -1.39 -11.22 -9.66
CA ASP A 56 -2.57 -10.37 -9.91
C ASP A 56 -3.91 -11.11 -9.89
N THR A 57 -3.91 -12.41 -9.57
CA THR A 57 -5.15 -13.18 -9.50
C THR A 57 -5.99 -12.76 -8.28
N ARG A 58 -7.31 -12.91 -8.38
CA ARG A 58 -8.21 -12.69 -7.23
C ARG A 58 -7.80 -13.49 -6.00
N ALA A 59 -7.24 -14.68 -6.19
CA ALA A 59 -6.78 -15.52 -5.08
C ALA A 59 -5.56 -14.91 -4.37
N ASP A 60 -4.62 -14.34 -5.11
CA ASP A 60 -3.44 -13.67 -4.54
C ASP A 60 -3.85 -12.43 -3.73
N LEU A 61 -4.71 -11.60 -4.32
CA LEU A 61 -5.20 -10.34 -3.76
C LEU A 61 -6.21 -10.50 -2.60
N LEU A 62 -6.72 -11.70 -2.35
CA LEU A 62 -7.58 -11.99 -1.19
C LEU A 62 -6.83 -12.73 -0.08
N ARG A 63 -5.68 -13.32 -0.41
CA ARG A 63 -4.90 -14.13 0.52
C ARG A 63 -4.29 -13.25 1.60
N ASP A 64 -3.81 -12.07 1.23
CA ASP A 64 -3.32 -11.03 2.13
C ASP A 64 -4.44 -10.51 3.06
N PHE A 65 -5.62 -10.17 2.53
CA PHE A 65 -6.75 -9.67 3.32
C PHE A 65 -7.11 -10.61 4.47
N ARG A 66 -7.20 -11.92 4.15
CA ARG A 66 -7.51 -12.94 5.16
C ARG A 66 -6.35 -13.22 6.10
N LYS A 67 -5.13 -13.41 5.56
CA LYS A 67 -3.97 -13.80 6.37
C LYS A 67 -3.43 -12.67 7.24
N TRP A 68 -3.60 -11.43 6.82
CA TRP A 68 -3.11 -10.25 7.56
C TRP A 68 -4.24 -9.55 8.33
N GLU A 69 -5.47 -10.03 8.21
CA GLU A 69 -6.66 -9.53 8.91
C GLU A 69 -6.91 -8.03 8.63
N LEU A 70 -6.74 -7.64 7.37
CA LEU A 70 -6.77 -6.26 6.93
C LEU A 70 -8.13 -5.61 7.19
N VAL A 71 -8.12 -4.34 7.60
CA VAL A 71 -9.37 -3.58 7.77
C VAL A 71 -10.10 -3.38 6.43
N ARG A 72 -11.40 -3.10 6.50
CA ARG A 72 -12.24 -2.92 5.31
C ARG A 72 -11.89 -1.68 4.47
N GLN A 73 -10.96 -0.85 4.89
CA GLN A 73 -10.50 0.36 4.18
C GLN A 73 -9.51 0.03 3.06
N TRP A 74 -8.89 -1.15 3.07
CA TRP A 74 -7.95 -1.57 2.04
C TRP A 74 -8.63 -1.77 0.69
N ARG A 75 -7.98 -1.31 -0.37
CA ARG A 75 -8.37 -1.52 -1.76
C ARG A 75 -7.13 -1.77 -2.60
N TRP A 76 -7.18 -2.81 -3.42
CA TRP A 76 -6.12 -3.11 -4.36
C TRP A 76 -6.17 -2.20 -5.59
N ALA A 77 -5.03 -1.62 -5.93
CA ALA A 77 -4.74 -0.99 -7.21
C ALA A 77 -3.84 -1.93 -8.03
N VAL A 78 -4.47 -2.69 -8.92
CA VAL A 78 -3.81 -3.60 -9.87
C VAL A 78 -4.02 -3.12 -11.30
N GLY A 79 -3.17 -3.57 -12.23
CA GLY A 79 -3.26 -3.23 -13.64
C GLY A 79 -2.09 -3.79 -14.43
N SER A 80 -2.03 -3.46 -15.73
CA SER A 80 -0.93 -3.89 -16.58
C SER A 80 0.42 -3.36 -16.08
N ARG A 81 1.50 -4.10 -16.36
CA ARG A 81 2.87 -3.71 -16.02
C ARG A 81 3.19 -2.27 -16.41
N ALA A 82 2.79 -1.85 -17.61
CA ALA A 82 3.03 -0.49 -18.09
C ALA A 82 2.34 0.58 -17.22
N ARG A 83 1.08 0.34 -16.82
CA ARG A 83 0.32 1.26 -15.95
C ARG A 83 0.91 1.31 -14.54
N LEU A 84 1.23 0.16 -13.96
CA LEU A 84 1.84 0.09 -12.63
C LEU A 84 3.22 0.74 -12.62
N THR A 85 4.05 0.50 -13.65
CA THR A 85 5.36 1.16 -13.80
C THR A 85 5.24 2.68 -13.86
N ALA A 86 4.22 3.21 -14.55
CA ALA A 86 3.99 4.66 -14.59
C ALA A 86 3.64 5.22 -13.20
N VAL A 87 2.83 4.51 -12.41
CA VAL A 87 2.49 4.89 -11.04
C VAL A 87 3.71 4.80 -10.12
N TRP A 88 4.49 3.72 -10.20
CA TRP A 88 5.73 3.61 -9.40
C TRP A 88 6.68 4.77 -9.68
N ARG A 89 6.84 5.16 -10.96
CA ARG A 89 7.66 6.30 -11.36
C ARG A 89 7.13 7.63 -10.82
N SER A 90 5.81 7.86 -10.82
CA SER A 90 5.25 9.11 -10.29
C SER A 90 5.51 9.24 -8.79
N TYR A 91 5.42 8.14 -8.05
CA TYR A 91 5.67 8.05 -6.61
C TYR A 91 7.13 7.72 -6.24
N LYS A 92 8.06 7.75 -7.21
CA LYS A 92 9.49 7.45 -7.00
C LYS A 92 9.76 6.11 -6.30
N ILE A 93 8.91 5.11 -6.55
CA ILE A 93 9.05 3.75 -6.03
C ILE A 93 9.94 2.95 -6.97
N ALA A 94 11.07 2.49 -6.46
CA ALA A 94 11.91 1.53 -7.16
C ALA A 94 11.30 0.14 -7.00
N VAL A 95 11.25 -0.62 -8.10
CA VAL A 95 10.84 -2.04 -8.12
C VAL A 95 11.87 -2.81 -8.93
N ALA A 96 12.44 -3.86 -8.34
CA ALA A 96 13.39 -4.76 -8.96
C ALA A 96 12.87 -6.19 -8.89
N VAL A 97 13.02 -6.92 -10.00
CA VAL A 97 12.65 -8.32 -10.12
C VAL A 97 13.92 -9.14 -10.24
N SER A 98 14.08 -10.12 -9.37
CA SER A 98 15.21 -11.06 -9.41
C SER A 98 14.71 -12.50 -9.32
N ARG A 99 15.54 -13.44 -9.78
CA ARG A 99 15.32 -14.87 -9.54
C ARG A 99 16.24 -15.31 -8.43
N VAL A 100 15.69 -15.87 -7.37
CA VAL A 100 16.46 -16.34 -6.21
C VAL A 100 16.19 -17.82 -5.97
N LYS A 101 17.23 -18.57 -5.58
CA LYS A 101 17.09 -19.97 -5.16
C LYS A 101 16.80 -20.02 -3.66
N VAL A 102 15.67 -20.59 -3.28
CA VAL A 102 15.30 -20.86 -1.89
C VAL A 102 15.06 -22.36 -1.75
N ARG A 103 15.88 -23.01 -0.92
CA ARG A 103 15.80 -24.47 -0.66
C ARG A 103 15.77 -25.32 -1.95
N GLY A 104 16.61 -24.96 -2.93
CA GLY A 104 16.69 -25.66 -4.23
C GLY A 104 15.67 -25.21 -5.27
N THR A 105 14.63 -24.48 -4.88
CA THR A 105 13.59 -23.98 -5.81
C THR A 105 13.89 -22.56 -6.24
N THR A 106 13.81 -22.28 -7.55
CA THR A 106 13.95 -20.91 -8.07
C THR A 106 12.61 -20.21 -7.98
N ILE A 107 12.57 -19.08 -7.28
CA ILE A 107 11.37 -18.23 -7.16
C ILE A 107 11.65 -16.85 -7.74
N THR A 108 10.60 -16.19 -8.23
CA THR A 108 10.63 -14.76 -8.54
C THR A 108 10.58 -13.99 -7.22
N SER A 109 11.55 -13.10 -7.01
CA SER A 109 11.60 -12.20 -5.86
C SER A 109 11.41 -10.77 -6.34
N ILE A 110 10.52 -10.06 -5.67
CA ILE A 110 10.26 -8.63 -5.88
C ILE A 110 10.89 -7.86 -4.72
N THR A 111 11.82 -6.98 -5.04
CA THR A 111 12.35 -5.99 -4.09
C THR A 111 11.79 -4.63 -4.47
N HIS A 112 11.33 -3.85 -3.50
CA HIS A 112 10.76 -2.54 -3.79
C HIS A 112 11.02 -1.55 -2.65
N THR A 113 10.89 -0.26 -2.95
CA THR A 113 10.83 0.78 -1.93
C THR A 113 9.58 0.57 -1.06
N SER A 114 9.77 0.45 0.26
CA SER A 114 8.68 0.37 1.24
C SER A 114 8.28 1.77 1.70
N ALA A 115 7.13 2.24 1.22
CA ALA A 115 6.65 3.59 1.49
C ALA A 115 5.13 3.63 1.65
N ALA A 116 4.65 4.61 2.43
CA ALA A 116 3.25 5.03 2.47
C ALA A 116 3.16 6.56 2.31
N TYR A 117 2.29 7.01 1.41
CA TYR A 117 2.01 8.41 1.14
C TYR A 117 0.64 8.78 1.70
N ILE A 118 0.53 9.96 2.29
CA ILE A 118 -0.76 10.55 2.65
C ILE A 118 -1.15 11.54 1.56
N VAL A 119 -2.26 11.27 0.90
CA VAL A 119 -2.84 12.12 -0.14
C VAL A 119 -4.10 12.76 0.42
N ASP A 120 -4.19 14.09 0.39
CA ASP A 120 -5.36 14.81 0.88
C ASP A 120 -6.56 14.70 -0.06
N ARG A 121 -7.71 15.21 0.40
CA ARG A 121 -8.99 15.21 -0.35
C ARG A 121 -8.94 15.95 -1.69
N THR A 122 -7.96 16.83 -1.87
CA THR A 122 -7.73 17.58 -3.11
C THR A 122 -6.80 16.86 -4.08
N GLY A 123 -6.15 15.77 -3.62
CA GLY A 123 -5.26 14.94 -4.41
C GLY A 123 -3.79 15.29 -4.28
N HIS A 124 -3.41 16.11 -3.29
CA HIS A 124 -2.01 16.48 -3.06
C HIS A 124 -1.36 15.59 -1.99
N GLU A 125 -0.11 15.21 -2.22
CA GLU A 125 0.72 14.52 -1.23
C GLU A 125 1.03 15.47 -0.06
N ARG A 126 0.81 15.01 1.17
CA ARG A 126 1.00 15.77 2.41
C ARG A 126 2.10 15.20 3.30
N ALA A 127 2.37 13.91 3.18
CA ALA A 127 3.44 13.24 3.89
C ALA A 127 3.90 11.99 3.14
N LEU A 128 5.16 11.64 3.36
CA LEU A 128 5.79 10.38 2.96
C LEU A 128 6.36 9.71 4.21
N PHE A 129 6.03 8.44 4.39
CA PHE A 129 6.62 7.56 5.40
C PHE A 129 7.43 6.48 4.71
N LEU A 130 8.74 6.44 4.95
CA LEU A 130 9.62 5.35 4.54
C LEU A 130 9.72 4.34 5.69
N TRP A 131 9.75 3.05 5.36
CA TRP A 131 9.85 2.01 6.38
C TRP A 131 11.22 2.05 7.11
N PRO A 132 11.25 1.88 8.46
CA PRO A 132 10.11 1.70 9.37
C PRO A 132 9.46 3.03 9.79
N PHE A 133 8.16 3.00 10.06
CA PHE A 133 7.38 4.10 10.62
C PHE A 133 6.33 3.57 11.60
N TYR A 134 5.77 4.44 12.45
CA TYR A 134 4.83 4.04 13.49
C TYR A 134 3.39 4.53 13.24
N PRO A 135 2.37 3.86 13.81
CA PRO A 135 0.98 4.24 13.63
C PRO A 135 0.69 5.67 14.07
N GLN A 136 1.28 6.12 15.19
CA GLN A 136 1.03 7.45 15.73
C GLN A 136 1.48 8.58 14.80
N ASP A 137 2.55 8.37 14.02
CA ASP A 137 3.05 9.39 13.09
C ASP A 137 2.07 9.57 11.93
N VAL A 138 1.51 8.46 11.44
CA VAL A 138 0.47 8.45 10.40
C VAL A 138 -0.81 9.12 10.92
N VAL A 139 -1.24 8.76 12.13
CA VAL A 139 -2.43 9.34 12.77
C VAL A 139 -2.27 10.84 13.00
N HIS A 140 -1.09 11.29 13.44
CA HIS A 140 -0.78 12.70 13.65
C HIS A 140 -1.02 13.51 12.36
N VAL A 141 -0.48 13.06 11.23
CA VAL A 141 -0.68 13.71 9.94
C VAL A 141 -2.17 13.68 9.52
N LEU A 142 -2.82 12.52 9.63
CA LEU A 142 -4.23 12.38 9.24
C LEU A 142 -5.17 13.30 10.02
N ARG A 143 -4.90 13.55 11.30
CA ARG A 143 -5.70 14.45 12.15
C ARG A 143 -5.56 15.92 11.77
N GLN A 144 -4.42 16.31 11.21
CA GLN A 144 -4.14 17.67 10.75
C GLN A 144 -4.72 17.98 9.37
N LEU A 145 -5.16 16.96 8.62
CA LEU A 145 -5.78 17.21 7.33
C LEU A 145 -7.12 17.94 7.51
N PRO A 146 -7.37 19.00 6.72
CA PRO A 146 -8.63 19.72 6.77
C PRO A 146 -9.78 18.80 6.35
N SER A 147 -10.89 18.90 7.08
CA SER A 147 -12.16 18.24 6.76
C SER A 147 -12.64 18.57 5.35
#